data_AF-A0A147KK52-F1
#
_entry.id   AF-A0A147KK52-F1
#
_cell.length_a   1.000
_cell.length_b   1.000
_cell.length_c   1.000
_cell.angle_alpha   90.00
_cell.angle_beta   90.00
_cell.angle_gamma   90.00
#
_symmetry.space_group_name_H-M   'P 1'
#
loop_
_entity.id
_entity.type
_entity.pdbx_description
1 polymer ?
#
loop_
_entity_poly.entity_id
_entity_poly.type
_entity_poly.pdbx_seq_one_letter_code
_entity_poly.pdbx_strand_id
1 'polypeptide(L)'
;MGGAARVLAVAAESLDDDPQWAAELARTVVDAFPDHADGRALLTRALHALADRDPNPLRRNWYRCAALDASGQLRLSDVRDAVQRMFPLTARVLLETLRFRVAPEKAGSRTVSRRTTSSRASTSRTSKFGGPGPSRLPTTPRISTAPP
;
A
#
# COMPACT_ATOMS: atom_id res chain seq x y z
N MET A 1 -27.09 5.98 -26.66
CA MET A 1 -26.33 4.72 -26.88
C MET A 1 -27.19 3.45 -27.00
N GLY A 2 -28.48 3.44 -26.61
CA GLY A 2 -29.36 2.26 -26.80
C GLY A 2 -29.23 1.14 -25.74
N GLY A 3 -28.91 1.51 -24.48
CA GLY A 3 -28.85 0.59 -23.34
C GLY A 3 -27.44 0.03 -23.06
N ALA A 4 -27.24 -0.51 -21.84
CA ALA A 4 -25.95 -1.03 -21.38
C ALA A 4 -25.41 -2.14 -22.30
N ALA A 5 -26.27 -3.09 -22.70
CA ALA A 5 -25.88 -4.20 -23.59
C ALA A 5 -25.31 -3.71 -24.93
N ARG A 6 -25.95 -2.70 -25.54
CA ARG A 6 -25.47 -2.13 -26.82
C ARG A 6 -24.16 -1.37 -26.64
N VAL A 7 -23.99 -0.65 -25.53
CA VAL A 7 -22.72 0.03 -25.23
C VAL A 7 -21.59 -0.98 -25.07
N LEU A 8 -21.82 -2.06 -24.32
CA LEU A 8 -20.81 -3.09 -24.10
C LEU A 8 -20.47 -3.87 -25.37
N ALA A 9 -21.43 -4.06 -26.27
CA ALA A 9 -21.18 -4.66 -27.58
C ALA A 9 -20.21 -3.80 -28.41
N VAL A 10 -20.48 -2.50 -28.54
CA VAL A 10 -19.59 -1.56 -29.26
C VAL A 10 -18.21 -1.46 -28.60
N ALA A 11 -18.18 -1.47 -27.26
CA ALA A 11 -16.93 -1.47 -26.52
C ALA A 11 -16.11 -2.75 -26.78
N ALA A 12 -16.77 -3.91 -26.85
CA ALA A 12 -16.10 -5.18 -27.11
C ALA A 12 -15.55 -5.25 -28.55
N GLU A 13 -16.30 -4.74 -29.53
CA GLU A 13 -15.86 -4.63 -30.93
C GLU A 13 -14.63 -3.72 -31.07
N SER A 14 -14.55 -2.66 -30.26
CA SER A 14 -13.46 -1.68 -30.32
C SER A 14 -12.20 -2.12 -29.56
N LEU A 15 -12.25 -3.21 -28.77
CA LEU A 15 -11.22 -3.52 -27.79
C LEU A 15 -9.82 -3.71 -28.38
N ASP A 16 -9.73 -4.40 -29.52
CA ASP A 16 -8.44 -4.72 -30.13
C ASP A 16 -7.87 -3.52 -30.90
N ASP A 17 -8.73 -2.75 -31.57
CA ASP A 17 -8.33 -1.59 -32.38
C ASP A 17 -8.08 -0.35 -31.52
N ASP A 18 -9.05 0.00 -30.68
CA ASP A 18 -9.03 1.17 -29.80
C ASP A 18 -9.44 0.80 -28.36
N PRO A 19 -8.51 0.26 -27.56
CA PRO A 19 -8.77 -0.08 -26.17
C PRO A 19 -9.07 1.14 -25.29
N GLN A 20 -8.68 2.36 -25.71
CA GLN A 20 -9.03 3.58 -24.99
C GLN A 20 -10.54 3.82 -25.11
N TRP A 21 -11.06 3.76 -26.34
CA TRP A 21 -12.49 3.91 -26.58
C TRP A 21 -13.31 2.80 -25.92
N ALA A 22 -12.84 1.55 -26.00
CA ALA A 22 -13.46 0.43 -25.30
C ALA A 22 -13.54 0.65 -23.79
N ALA A 23 -12.48 1.19 -23.16
CA ALA A 23 -12.45 1.48 -21.74
C ALA A 23 -13.46 2.57 -21.35
N GLU A 24 -13.56 3.65 -22.12
CA GLU A 24 -14.49 4.76 -21.85
C GLU A 24 -15.96 4.33 -21.93
N LEU A 25 -16.30 3.52 -22.94
CA LEU A 25 -17.64 2.96 -23.09
C LEU A 25 -17.99 1.99 -21.96
N ALA A 26 -17.09 1.04 -21.64
CA ALA A 26 -17.30 0.11 -20.54
C ALA A 26 -17.40 0.85 -19.19
N ARG A 27 -16.58 1.89 -18.99
CA ARG A 27 -16.60 2.73 -17.79
C ARG A 27 -17.95 3.41 -17.60
N THR A 28 -18.53 3.94 -18.67
CA THR A 28 -19.86 4.57 -18.63
C THR A 28 -20.93 3.59 -18.11
N VAL A 29 -20.85 2.31 -18.48
CA VAL A 29 -21.78 1.27 -17.98
C VAL A 29 -21.51 0.93 -16.52
N VAL A 30 -20.25 0.77 -16.13
CA VAL A 30 -19.87 0.45 -14.73
C VAL A 30 -20.23 1.58 -13.78
N ASP A 31 -20.04 2.83 -14.16
CA ASP A 31 -20.40 3.98 -13.31
C ASP A 31 -21.93 4.08 -13.12
N ALA A 32 -22.72 3.71 -14.14
CA ALA A 32 -24.18 3.64 -14.04
C ALA A 32 -24.68 2.40 -13.27
N PHE A 33 -23.98 1.26 -13.42
CA PHE A 33 -24.33 -0.02 -12.83
C PHE A 33 -23.08 -0.67 -12.18
N PRO A 34 -22.71 -0.26 -10.94
CA PRO A 34 -21.45 -0.66 -10.31
C PRO A 34 -21.25 -2.17 -10.13
N ASP A 35 -22.33 -2.93 -10.08
CA ASP A 35 -22.32 -4.39 -9.91
C ASP A 35 -22.46 -5.16 -11.24
N HIS A 36 -22.43 -4.47 -12.39
CA HIS A 36 -22.54 -5.12 -13.71
C HIS A 36 -21.26 -5.89 -14.05
N ALA A 37 -21.29 -7.21 -13.82
CA ALA A 37 -20.14 -8.10 -13.99
C ALA A 37 -19.46 -7.97 -15.36
N ASP A 38 -20.22 -8.02 -16.46
CA ASP A 38 -19.64 -7.97 -17.81
C ASP A 38 -19.00 -6.62 -18.12
N GLY A 39 -19.60 -5.51 -17.67
CA GLY A 39 -19.02 -4.17 -17.82
C GLY A 39 -17.70 -4.04 -17.09
N ARG A 40 -17.63 -4.56 -15.86
CA ARG A 40 -16.38 -4.60 -15.07
C ARG A 40 -15.32 -5.46 -15.72
N ALA A 41 -15.70 -6.63 -16.24
CA ALA A 41 -14.78 -7.52 -16.93
C ALA A 41 -14.22 -6.89 -18.21
N LEU A 42 -15.07 -6.24 -19.02
CA LEU A 42 -14.66 -5.55 -20.23
C LEU A 42 -13.76 -4.35 -19.94
N LEU A 43 -14.14 -3.53 -18.95
CA LEU A 43 -13.31 -2.40 -18.49
C LEU A 43 -11.93 -2.89 -18.02
N THR A 44 -11.88 -3.98 -17.26
CA THR A 44 -10.63 -4.59 -16.78
C THR A 44 -9.75 -5.02 -17.96
N ARG A 45 -10.31 -5.68 -18.98
CA ARG A 45 -9.59 -6.09 -20.18
C ARG A 45 -9.04 -4.89 -20.97
N ALA A 46 -9.86 -3.87 -21.17
CA ALA A 46 -9.46 -2.65 -21.89
C ALA A 46 -8.30 -1.92 -21.16
N LEU A 47 -8.38 -1.82 -19.84
CA LEU A 47 -7.31 -1.24 -19.03
C LEU A 47 -6.00 -2.06 -19.08
N HIS A 48 -6.08 -3.39 -19.12
CA HIS A 48 -4.90 -4.22 -19.35
C HIS A 48 -4.29 -3.99 -20.74
N ALA A 49 -5.11 -3.93 -21.79
CA ALA A 49 -4.65 -3.64 -23.14
C ALA A 49 -3.96 -2.27 -23.24
N LEU A 50 -4.49 -1.24 -22.56
CA LEU A 50 -3.84 0.07 -22.45
C LEU A 50 -2.51 -0.01 -21.71
N ALA A 51 -2.47 -0.73 -20.58
CA ALA A 51 -1.24 -0.92 -19.80
C ALA A 51 -0.12 -1.60 -20.61
N ASP A 52 -0.46 -2.60 -21.42
CA ASP A 52 0.52 -3.36 -22.19
C ASP A 52 1.11 -2.55 -23.34
N ARG A 53 0.34 -1.58 -23.88
CA ARG A 53 0.77 -0.69 -24.98
C ARG A 53 1.51 0.57 -24.50
N ASP A 54 1.31 1.00 -23.25
CA ASP A 54 1.82 2.31 -22.80
C ASP A 54 3.32 2.28 -22.44
N PRO A 55 4.18 3.09 -23.10
CA PRO A 55 5.59 3.18 -22.78
C PRO A 55 5.89 3.94 -21.49
N ASN A 56 4.96 4.77 -21.02
CA ASN A 56 5.15 5.54 -19.78
C ASN A 56 4.85 4.64 -18.57
N PRO A 57 5.86 4.35 -17.72
CA PRO A 57 5.69 3.47 -16.58
C PRO A 57 4.65 3.99 -15.58
N LEU A 58 4.48 5.31 -15.45
CA LEU A 58 3.48 5.89 -14.55
C LEU A 58 2.06 5.64 -15.06
N ARG A 59 1.81 5.86 -16.36
CA ARG A 59 0.49 5.60 -16.95
C ARG A 59 0.18 4.11 -16.98
N ARG A 60 1.15 3.28 -17.34
CA ARG A 60 1.02 1.82 -17.26
C ARG A 60 0.64 1.34 -15.85
N ASN A 61 1.29 1.87 -14.82
CA ASN A 61 0.95 1.53 -13.44
C ASN A 61 -0.45 2.03 -13.05
N TRP A 62 -0.83 3.22 -13.52
CA TRP A 62 -2.18 3.74 -13.32
C TRP A 62 -3.24 2.80 -13.91
N TYR A 63 -3.09 2.37 -15.17
CA TYR A 63 -4.02 1.44 -15.82
C TYR A 63 -4.11 0.10 -15.07
N ARG A 64 -2.99 -0.44 -14.59
CA ARG A 64 -2.98 -1.68 -13.80
C ARG A 64 -3.71 -1.52 -12.46
N CYS A 65 -3.50 -0.42 -11.76
CA CYS A 65 -4.24 -0.12 -10.53
C CYS A 65 -5.75 0.04 -10.81
N ALA A 66 -6.11 0.75 -11.88
CA ALA A 66 -7.50 0.90 -12.29
C ALA A 66 -8.15 -0.44 -12.67
N ALA A 67 -7.41 -1.36 -13.31
CA ALA A 67 -7.90 -2.70 -13.62
C ALA A 67 -8.13 -3.54 -12.35
N LEU A 68 -7.26 -3.42 -11.34
CA LEU A 68 -7.46 -4.06 -10.03
C LEU A 68 -8.71 -3.51 -9.34
N ASP A 69 -8.97 -2.21 -9.44
CA ASP A 69 -10.17 -1.59 -8.89
C ASP A 69 -11.44 -2.07 -9.62
N ALA A 70 -11.43 -2.01 -10.96
CA ALA A 70 -12.54 -2.46 -11.80
C ALA A 70 -12.89 -3.94 -11.56
N SER A 71 -11.89 -4.81 -11.46
CA SER A 71 -12.08 -6.23 -11.15
C SER A 71 -12.46 -6.51 -9.69
N GLY A 72 -12.40 -5.50 -8.82
CA GLY A 72 -12.65 -5.65 -7.39
C GLY A 72 -11.55 -6.45 -6.67
N GLN A 73 -10.35 -6.54 -7.25
CA GLN A 73 -9.18 -7.16 -6.63
C GLN A 73 -8.37 -6.17 -5.79
N LEU A 74 -8.56 -4.86 -6.01
CA LEU A 74 -7.92 -3.83 -5.19
C LEU A 74 -8.46 -3.89 -3.75
N ARG A 75 -7.56 -4.02 -2.78
CA ARG A 75 -7.86 -3.98 -1.35
C ARG A 75 -7.08 -2.84 -0.72
N LEU A 76 -7.78 -1.83 -0.19
CA LEU A 76 -7.14 -0.68 0.47
C LEU A 76 -6.35 -1.07 1.73
N SER A 77 -6.70 -2.20 2.35
CA SER A 77 -5.91 -2.80 3.45
C SER A 77 -4.47 -3.08 3.03
N ASP A 78 -4.29 -3.62 1.82
CA ASP A 78 -2.99 -4.09 1.36
C ASP A 78 -2.05 -2.91 1.12
N VAL A 79 -2.61 -1.82 0.57
CA VAL A 79 -1.91 -0.53 0.40
C VAL A 79 -1.51 0.06 1.75
N ARG A 80 -2.46 0.13 2.69
CA ARG A 80 -2.21 0.66 4.05
C ARG A 80 -1.08 -0.12 4.74
N ASP A 81 -1.15 -1.44 4.69
CA ASP A 81 -0.20 -2.31 5.39
C ASP A 81 1.19 -2.23 4.73
N ALA A 82 1.27 -2.10 3.41
CA ALA A 82 2.53 -1.85 2.71
C ALA A 82 3.15 -0.49 3.10
N VAL A 83 2.36 0.58 3.13
CA VAL A 83 2.82 1.92 3.52
C VAL A 83 3.33 1.95 4.97
N GLN A 84 2.61 1.33 5.90
CA GLN A 84 3.02 1.27 7.30
C GLN A 84 4.35 0.52 7.51
N ARG A 85 4.59 -0.55 6.74
CA ARG A 85 5.87 -1.27 6.79
C ARG A 85 7.03 -0.44 6.24
N MET A 86 6.79 0.32 5.18
CA MET A 86 7.84 1.08 4.49
C MET A 86 8.18 2.39 5.20
N PHE A 87 7.19 3.02 5.85
CA PHE A 87 7.35 4.31 6.52
C PHE A 87 6.84 4.23 7.97
N PRO A 88 7.65 3.73 8.92
CA PRO A 88 7.28 3.75 10.32
C PRO A 88 7.15 5.20 10.80
N LEU A 89 5.90 5.62 11.04
CA LEU A 89 5.59 6.97 11.48
C LEU A 89 5.96 7.15 12.96
N THR A 90 6.51 8.32 13.31
CA THR A 90 6.74 8.67 14.71
C THR A 90 5.40 8.87 15.43
N ALA A 91 5.38 8.71 16.75
CA ALA A 91 4.18 8.93 17.55
C ALA A 91 3.55 10.32 17.33
N ARG A 92 4.38 11.35 17.11
CA ARG A 92 3.91 12.69 16.79
C ARG A 92 3.13 12.75 15.48
N VAL A 93 3.68 12.19 14.40
CA VAL A 93 3.02 12.18 13.09
C VAL A 93 1.74 11.33 13.12
N LEU A 94 1.74 10.23 13.88
CA LEU A 94 0.52 9.45 14.12
C LEU A 94 -0.56 10.28 14.82
N LEU A 95 -0.21 11.05 15.85
CA LEU A 95 -1.17 11.92 16.54
C LEU A 95 -1.66 13.06 15.62
N GLU A 96 -0.79 13.63 14.79
CA GLU A 96 -1.16 14.67 13.82
C GLU A 96 -2.12 14.14 12.74
N THR A 97 -1.99 12.88 12.30
CA THR A 97 -2.93 12.29 11.33
C THR A 97 -4.31 11.98 11.91
N LEU A 98 -4.42 11.76 13.22
CA LEU A 98 -5.72 11.53 13.87
C LEU A 98 -6.68 12.71 13.69
N ARG A 99 -6.20 13.94 13.52
CA ARG A 99 -7.05 15.13 13.32
C ARG A 99 -8.02 14.99 12.15
N PHE A 100 -7.63 14.24 11.11
CA PHE A 100 -8.46 13.99 9.92
C PHE A 100 -9.37 12.78 10.06
N ARG A 101 -9.20 11.97 11.12
CA ARG A 101 -9.97 10.75 11.38
C ARG A 101 -11.04 10.95 12.45
N VAL A 102 -11.08 12.11 13.10
CA VAL A 102 -12.13 12.46 14.05
C VAL A 102 -13.42 12.68 13.28
N ALA A 103 -14.44 11.89 13.60
CA ALA A 103 -15.78 12.02 13.04
C ALA A 103 -16.54 13.11 13.82
N PRO A 104 -16.72 14.33 13.25
CA PRO A 104 -17.20 15.49 14.02
C PRO A 104 -18.58 15.28 14.63
N GLU A 105 -19.47 14.56 13.93
CA GLU A 105 -20.81 14.23 14.38
C GLU A 105 -20.82 13.34 15.64
N LYS A 106 -19.79 12.51 15.81
CA LYS A 106 -19.63 11.66 17.01
C LYS A 106 -18.92 12.37 18.15
N ALA A 107 -18.07 13.35 17.83
CA ALA A 107 -17.32 14.13 18.81
C ALA A 107 -18.21 15.18 19.51
N GLY A 108 -19.11 15.82 18.74
CA GLY A 108 -19.97 16.90 19.25
C GLY A 108 -19.13 18.05 19.84
N SER A 109 -19.56 18.59 20.98
CA SER A 109 -18.87 19.65 21.73
C SER A 109 -17.89 19.13 22.79
N ARG A 110 -17.56 17.83 22.77
CA ARG A 110 -16.70 17.23 23.82
C ARG A 110 -15.26 17.67 23.66
N THR A 111 -14.69 18.25 24.71
CA THR A 111 -13.26 18.49 24.83
C THR A 111 -12.62 17.38 25.65
N VAL A 112 -11.61 16.70 25.09
CA VAL A 112 -10.86 15.65 25.79
C VAL A 112 -9.37 15.93 25.65
N SER A 113 -8.67 16.06 26.78
CA SER A 113 -7.21 16.13 26.82
C SER A 113 -6.64 14.81 27.32
N ARG A 114 -5.75 14.19 26.55
CA ARG A 114 -5.01 12.99 26.99
C ARG A 114 -3.50 13.25 26.94
N ARG A 115 -2.82 12.89 28.03
CA ARG A 115 -1.35 12.84 28.09
C ARG A 115 -0.90 11.42 27.72
N THR A 116 0.00 11.31 26.76
CA THR A 116 0.62 10.03 26.36
C THR A 116 2.12 10.10 26.50
N THR A 117 2.72 9.10 27.13
CA THR A 117 4.18 8.92 27.19
C THR A 117 4.54 7.71 26.34
N SER A 118 5.44 7.86 25.36
CA SER A 118 6.03 6.72 24.67
C SER A 118 7.38 6.41 25.29
N SER A 119 7.48 5.32 26.03
CA SER A 119 8.78 4.78 26.43
C SER A 119 9.40 4.05 25.23
N ARG A 120 10.65 4.35 24.91
CA ARG A 120 11.40 3.57 23.92
C ARG A 120 11.79 2.27 24.62
N ALA A 121 11.08 1.18 24.37
CA ALA A 121 11.56 -0.13 24.82
C ALA A 121 12.92 -0.36 24.17
N SER A 122 13.99 -0.31 24.99
CA SER A 122 15.31 -0.78 24.58
C SER A 122 15.19 -2.28 24.35
N THR A 123 14.94 -2.68 23.11
CA THR A 123 15.13 -4.08 22.73
C THR A 123 16.63 -4.31 22.69
N SER A 124 17.21 -4.64 23.85
CA SER A 124 18.51 -5.31 23.90
C SER A 124 18.32 -6.63 23.17
N ARG A 125 18.73 -6.66 21.91
CA ARG A 125 18.83 -7.90 21.16
C ARG A 125 20.00 -8.67 21.78
N THR A 126 19.74 -9.46 22.82
CA THR A 126 20.66 -10.50 23.29
C THR A 126 20.84 -11.47 22.14
N SER A 127 21.93 -11.30 21.41
CA SER A 127 22.44 -12.23 20.41
C SER A 127 22.71 -13.57 21.08
N LYS A 128 21.78 -14.52 20.95
CA LYS A 128 22.04 -15.96 21.09
C LYS A 128 22.85 -16.42 19.87
N PHE A 129 24.15 -16.13 19.86
CA PHE A 129 25.11 -16.91 19.09
C PHE A 129 25.88 -17.76 20.09
N GLY A 130 25.38 -18.98 20.31
CA GLY A 130 26.15 -20.06 20.90
C GLY A 130 27.10 -20.59 19.83
N GLY A 131 28.40 -20.35 20.05
CA GLY A 131 29.52 -20.89 19.29
C GLY A 131 30.74 -20.95 20.22
N PRO A 132 31.63 -21.95 20.07
CA PRO A 132 32.48 -22.41 21.16
C PRO A 132 33.55 -21.38 21.54
N GLY A 133 33.75 -21.21 22.85
CA GLY A 133 34.60 -20.17 23.42
C GLY A 133 36.08 -20.32 23.05
N PRO A 134 36.83 -19.21 22.99
CA PRO A 134 38.28 -19.27 22.79
C PRO A 134 38.97 -19.78 24.06
N SER A 135 39.73 -20.86 23.89
CA SER A 135 40.63 -21.46 24.86
C SER A 135 41.53 -20.41 25.51
N ARG A 136 41.42 -20.24 26.84
CA ARG A 136 42.33 -19.39 27.61
C ARG A 136 43.67 -20.12 27.75
N LEU A 137 44.71 -19.59 27.11
CA LEU A 137 46.09 -19.91 27.46
C LEU A 137 46.49 -19.10 28.71
N PRO A 138 47.25 -19.67 29.66
CA PRO A 138 47.59 -19.00 30.91
C PRO A 138 48.72 -17.97 30.68
N THR A 139 48.44 -16.69 30.91
CA THR A 139 49.46 -15.63 30.97
C THR A 139 50.01 -15.49 32.38
N THR A 140 51.32 -15.66 32.51
CA THR A 140 52.17 -15.49 33.70
C THR A 140 52.15 -14.06 34.25
N PRO A 141 52.36 -13.86 35.58
CA PRO A 141 52.30 -12.54 36.21
C PRO A 141 53.56 -11.70 35.92
N ARG A 142 53.36 -10.44 35.50
CA ARG A 142 54.43 -9.44 35.30
C ARG A 142 54.82 -8.81 36.65
N ILE A 143 56.08 -8.94 37.02
CA ILE A 143 56.70 -8.26 38.17
C ILE A 143 57.06 -6.82 37.73
N SER A 144 56.67 -5.86 38.58
CA SER A 144 56.93 -4.43 38.44
C SER A 144 58.27 -4.06 39.06
N THR A 145 59.17 -3.43 38.29
CA THR A 145 60.35 -2.74 38.83
C THR A 145 60.53 -1.39 38.12
N ALA A 146 60.51 -0.32 38.91
CA ALA A 146 60.89 1.04 38.52
C ALA A 146 62.35 1.29 38.97
N PRO A 147 63.07 2.19 38.28
CA PRO A 147 63.92 3.16 38.99
C PRO A 147 63.84 4.58 38.35
N PRO A 148 64.54 5.60 38.89
CA PRO A 148 64.05 6.97 39.11
C PRO A 148 63.86 7.86 37.89
#